data_AF-A0A3R7J1V5-F1
#
_entry.id   AF-A0A3R7J1V5-F1
#
_cell.length_a   1.000
_cell.length_b   1.000
_cell.length_c   1.000
_cell.angle_alpha   90.00
_cell.angle_beta   90.00
_cell.angle_gamma   90.00
#
_symmetry.space_group_name_H-M   'P 1'
#
loop_
_entity.id
_entity.type
_entity.pdbx_description
1 polymer ?
#
loop_
_entity_poly.entity_id
_entity_poly.type
_entity_poly.pdbx_seq_one_letter_code
_entity_poly.pdbx_strand_id
1 'polypeptide(L)' 'MTKAYAVAAAIVAATVSAASVPDGTWPTSTGDIYYTEAYTVAAGETFDGELKTYQRSDI' A
#
# COMPACT_ATOMS: atom_id res chain seq x y z
N MET A 1 13.94 -28.75 -22.14
CA MET A 1 12.66 -28.78 -21.38
C MET A 1 12.73 -28.12 -19.99
N THR A 2 13.86 -27.56 -19.54
CA THR A 2 14.01 -27.09 -18.14
C THR A 2 13.79 -25.58 -17.96
N LYS A 3 13.86 -24.78 -19.03
CA LYS A 3 13.73 -23.31 -18.94
C LYS A 3 12.28 -22.83 -18.81
N ALA A 4 11.30 -23.58 -19.30
CA ALA A 4 9.88 -23.20 -19.22
C ALA A 4 9.33 -23.27 -17.78
N TYR A 5 9.81 -24.21 -16.97
CA TYR A 5 9.39 -24.36 -15.57
C TYR A 5 9.88 -23.22 -14.67
N ALA A 6 11.07 -22.67 -14.94
CA ALA A 6 11.61 -21.55 -14.17
C ALA A 6 10.81 -20.26 -14.39
N VAL A 7 10.26 -20.05 -15.60
CA VAL A 7 9.40 -18.90 -15.91
C VAL A 7 8.04 -19.03 -15.23
N ALA A 8 7.48 -20.25 -15.14
CA ALA A 8 6.22 -20.49 -14.44
C ALA A 8 6.34 -20.23 -12.92
N ALA A 9 7.45 -20.63 -12.29
CA ALA A 9 7.66 -20.41 -10.85
C ALA A 9 7.79 -18.91 -10.49
N ALA A 10 8.38 -18.09 -11.37
CA ALA A 10 8.49 -16.65 -11.16
C ALA A 10 7.15 -15.90 -11.28
N ILE A 11 6.21 -16.40 -12.10
CA ILE A 11 4.89 -15.78 -12.29
C ILE A 11 3.96 -16.09 -11.11
N VAL A 12 4.10 -17.26 -10.47
CA VAL A 12 3.29 -17.65 -9.30
C VAL A 12 3.69 -16.89 -8.02
N ALA A 13 4.93 -16.41 -7.92
CA ALA A 13 5.39 -15.62 -6.76
C ALA A 13 4.90 -14.17 -6.75
N ALA A 14 4.27 -13.69 -7.84
CA ALA A 14 3.82 -12.31 -7.98
C ALA A 14 2.35 -12.06 -7.56
N THR A 15 1.63 -13.09 -7.10
CA THR A 15 0.32 -12.86 -6.48
C THR A 15 0.53 -12.31 -5.09
N VAL A 16 0.64 -10.98 -4.97
CA VAL A 16 0.45 -10.31 -3.70
C VAL A 16 -0.94 -10.74 -3.22
N SER A 17 -1.00 -11.57 -2.19
CA SER A 17 -2.26 -11.84 -1.53
C SER A 17 -2.70 -10.50 -0.96
N ALA A 18 -3.71 -9.88 -1.57
CA ALA A 18 -4.56 -8.93 -0.86
C ALA A 18 -5.25 -9.75 0.25
N ALA A 19 -4.52 -10.02 1.33
CA ALA A 19 -5.06 -10.72 2.47
C ALA A 19 -6.17 -9.81 2.99
N SER A 20 -7.41 -10.25 2.82
CA SER A 20 -8.55 -9.61 3.45
C SER A 20 -8.27 -9.58 4.96
N VAL A 21 -8.63 -8.46 5.58
CA VAL A 21 -8.67 -8.36 7.05
C VAL A 21 -9.41 -9.61 7.59
N PRO A 22 -8.93 -10.28 8.65
CA PRO A 22 -9.44 -11.60 9.05
C PRO A 22 -10.96 -11.69 9.27
N ASP A 23 -11.59 -10.58 9.66
CA ASP A 23 -13.04 -10.44 9.87
C ASP A 23 -13.73 -9.68 8.72
N GLY A 24 -13.01 -9.38 7.64
CA GLY A 24 -13.47 -8.64 6.48
C GLY A 24 -13.70 -7.14 6.73
N THR A 25 -13.41 -6.63 7.93
CA THR A 25 -13.69 -5.24 8.29
C THR A 25 -12.42 -4.41 8.20
N TRP A 26 -12.38 -3.44 7.29
CA TRP A 26 -11.30 -2.45 7.28
C TRP A 26 -11.40 -1.53 8.50
N PRO A 27 -10.26 -1.14 9.12
CA PRO A 27 -10.28 -0.15 10.18
C PRO A 27 -10.84 1.18 9.65
N THR A 28 -11.68 1.82 10.47
CA THR A 28 -12.19 3.16 10.19
C THR A 28 -11.03 4.17 10.26
N SER A 29 -11.00 5.10 9.31
CA SER A 29 -10.05 6.21 9.35
C SER A 29 -10.23 7.06 10.61
N THR A 30 -9.11 7.54 11.17
CA THR A 30 -9.11 8.40 12.38
C THR A 30 -9.26 9.89 12.03
N GLY A 31 -9.22 10.25 10.74
CA GLY A 31 -9.41 11.61 10.28
C GLY A 31 -8.86 11.85 8.87
N ASP A 32 -9.10 13.05 8.34
CA ASP A 32 -8.64 13.44 7.01
C ASP A 32 -7.54 14.50 7.09
N ILE A 33 -6.53 14.33 6.24
CA ILE A 33 -5.45 15.29 6.00
C ILE A 33 -5.46 15.67 4.53
N TYR A 34 -5.38 16.97 4.27
CA TYR A 34 -5.38 17.53 2.94
C TYR A 34 -4.06 18.21 2.64
N TYR A 35 -3.47 17.87 1.50
CA TYR A 35 -2.28 18.54 0.99
C TYR A 35 -2.59 19.28 -0.32
N THR A 36 -2.11 20.51 -0.43
CA THR A 36 -2.16 21.29 -1.68
C THR A 36 -1.03 20.92 -2.64
N GLU A 37 -0.01 20.22 -2.16
CA GLU A 37 1.14 19.75 -2.93
C GLU A 37 1.64 18.40 -2.41
N ALA A 38 2.68 17.83 -3.01
CA ALA A 38 3.23 16.56 -2.56
C ALA A 38 3.94 16.70 -1.21
N TYR A 39 3.49 15.97 -0.19
CA TYR A 39 4.19 15.85 1.08
C TYR A 39 5.36 14.85 0.95
N THR A 40 6.58 15.30 1.19
CA THR A 40 7.80 14.48 1.07
C THR A 40 8.36 14.17 2.45
N VAL A 41 8.44 12.88 2.77
CA VAL A 41 9.08 12.37 4.00
C VAL A 41 10.59 12.30 3.76
N ALA A 42 11.39 12.84 4.68
CA ALA A 42 12.83 12.89 4.51
C ALA A 42 13.49 11.52 4.68
N ALA A 43 14.71 11.37 4.15
CA ALA A 43 15.48 10.14 4.33
C ALA A 43 15.81 9.92 5.82
N GLY A 44 15.47 8.74 6.33
CA GLY A 44 15.65 8.39 7.75
C GLY A 44 14.53 8.87 8.68
N GLU A 45 13.51 9.56 8.15
CA GLU A 45 12.30 9.90 8.89
C GLU A 45 11.31 8.73 8.84
N THR A 46 10.74 8.40 10.00
CA THR A 46 9.63 7.45 10.08
C THR A 46 8.33 8.21 9.90
N PHE A 47 7.54 7.81 8.90
CA PHE A 47 6.18 8.31 8.72
C PHE A 47 5.19 7.38 9.42
N ASP A 48 4.50 7.90 10.43
CA ASP A 48 3.32 7.25 11.01
C ASP A 48 2.06 7.88 10.40
N GLY A 49 1.30 7.07 9.68
CA GLY A 49 0.06 7.51 9.03
C GLY A 49 -1.12 7.63 9.98
N GLU A 50 -1.01 7.19 11.24
CA GLU A 50 -2.03 7.28 12.29
C GLU A 50 -3.44 6.80 11.88
N LEU A 51 -3.54 5.92 10.86
CA LEU A 51 -4.79 5.50 10.23
C LEU A 51 -5.62 6.66 9.65
N LYS A 52 -4.99 7.74 9.18
CA LYS A 52 -5.65 8.87 8.54
C LYS A 52 -5.80 8.67 7.04
N THR A 53 -6.77 9.36 6.47
CA THR A 53 -6.94 9.50 5.02
C THR A 53 -6.12 10.70 4.54
N TYR A 54 -5.23 10.50 3.58
CA TYR A 54 -4.43 11.57 2.99
C TYR A 54 -4.91 11.87 1.57
N GLN A 55 -5.25 13.12 1.31
CA GLN A 55 -5.95 13.53 0.09
C GLN A 55 -5.33 14.82 -0.47
N ARG A 56 -5.49 15.03 -1.77
CA ARG A 56 -5.18 16.30 -2.41
C ARG A 56 -6.40 17.21 -2.32
N SER A 57 -6.20 18.46 -1.90
CA SER A 57 -7.29 19.45 -1.82
C SER A 57 -7.55 20.21 -3.11
N ASP A 58 -6.66 20.09 -4.10
CA ASP A 58 -6.65 20.86 -5.33
C ASP A 58 -6.99 20.02 -6.58
N ILE A 59 -7.73 18.92 -6.40
CA ILE A 59 -8.24 18.05 -7.47
C ILE A 59 -9.77 18.17 -7.56
#